data_AF-A0A0L6WQH9-F1
#
_entry.id   AF-A0A0L6WQH9-F1
#
_cell.length_a   1.000
_cell.length_b   1.000
_cell.length_c   1.000
_cell.angle_alpha   90.00
_cell.angle_beta   90.00
_cell.angle_gamma   90.00
#
_symmetry.space_group_name_H-M   'P 1'
#
loop_
_entity.id
_entity.type
_entity.pdbx_description
1 polymer ?
#
loop_
_entity_poly.entity_id
_entity_poly.type
_entity_poly.pdbx_seq_one_letter_code
_entity_poly.pdbx_strand_id
1 'polypeptide(L)'
;QMPQQYIMASSQSANSLCPDVEIETMDTQQTHGVTALLNSRATGLFLNSEFVKCHSLMMQPLPKPILVYNINRTPKKQVPSAP
;
A
#
# COMPACT_ATOMS: atom_id res chain seq x y z
N GLN A 1 -17.16 -1.44 -7.32
CA GLN A 1 -17.36 -0.28 -6.42
C GLN A 1 -16.06 -0.03 -5.68
N MET A 2 -15.52 1.21 -5.69
CA MET A 2 -14.29 1.50 -4.96
C MET A 2 -14.54 1.49 -3.45
N PRO A 3 -13.70 0.83 -2.64
CA PRO A 3 -13.83 0.84 -1.20
C PRO A 3 -13.62 2.24 -0.64
N GLN A 4 -14.45 2.63 0.32
CA GLN A 4 -14.39 3.95 0.97
C GLN A 4 -13.39 3.98 2.13
N GLN A 5 -13.01 2.80 2.64
CA GLN A 5 -12.10 2.66 3.76
C GLN A 5 -11.29 1.36 3.67
N TYR A 6 -10.09 1.41 4.23
CA TYR A 6 -9.22 0.26 4.45
C TYR A 6 -8.79 0.19 5.92
N ILE A 7 -8.56 -1.03 6.41
CA ILE A 7 -7.96 -1.27 7.72
C ILE A 7 -6.59 -1.92 7.51
N MET A 8 -5.57 -1.34 8.14
CA MET A 8 -4.20 -1.82 8.12
C MET A 8 -3.60 -1.74 9.52
N ALA A 9 -3.15 -2.84 10.12
CA ALA A 9 -2.19 -2.76 11.23
C ALA A 9 -0.90 -3.45 10.86
N SER A 10 0.16 -2.67 10.67
CA SER A 10 1.51 -3.18 10.57
C SER A 10 2.24 -2.83 11.87
N SER A 11 2.58 -3.84 12.68
CA SER A 11 3.59 -3.73 13.72
C SER A 11 4.76 -4.61 13.30
N GLN A 12 5.92 -4.01 13.08
CA GLN A 12 7.10 -4.77 12.74
C GLN A 12 7.53 -5.57 13.97
N SER A 13 7.61 -6.88 13.83
CA SER A 13 8.10 -7.79 14.87
C SER A 13 9.18 -8.69 14.29
N ALA A 14 10.05 -9.25 15.15
CA ALA A 14 11.10 -10.17 14.72
C ALA A 14 10.55 -11.43 14.01
N ASN A 15 9.29 -11.79 14.25
CA ASN A 15 8.63 -12.97 13.68
C ASN A 15 7.72 -12.64 12.49
N SER A 16 7.95 -11.49 11.83
CA SER A 16 7.16 -11.11 10.66
C SER A 16 7.55 -11.97 9.46
N LEU A 17 6.56 -12.47 8.72
CA LEU A 17 6.81 -13.21 7.49
C LEU A 17 6.93 -12.23 6.33
N CYS A 18 8.11 -12.24 5.69
CA CYS A 18 8.48 -11.30 4.64
C CYS A 18 8.95 -12.03 3.37
N PRO A 19 8.04 -12.58 2.54
CA PRO A 19 8.42 -13.21 1.29
C PRO A 19 8.94 -12.18 0.27
N ASP A 20 9.88 -12.62 -0.57
CA ASP A 20 10.23 -11.91 -1.79
C ASP A 20 9.14 -12.15 -2.84
N VAL A 21 8.64 -11.07 -3.40
CA VAL A 21 7.59 -11.07 -4.42
C VAL A 21 7.99 -10.15 -5.57
N GLU A 22 7.36 -10.35 -6.72
CA GLU A 22 7.52 -9.49 -7.88
C GLU A 22 6.26 -8.63 -8.08
N ILE A 23 6.47 -7.35 -8.37
CA ILE A 23 5.41 -6.44 -8.80
C ILE A 23 5.67 -6.12 -10.27
N GLU A 24 4.73 -6.48 -11.12
CA GLU A 24 4.74 -6.11 -12.54
C GLU A 24 3.84 -4.88 -12.75
N THR A 25 4.39 -3.87 -13.43
CA THR A 25 3.68 -2.65 -13.79
C THR A 25 2.87 -2.87 -15.06
N MET A 26 1.59 -2.50 -15.06
CA MET A 26 0.71 -2.77 -16.19
C MET A 26 1.00 -1.89 -17.43
N ASP A 27 1.50 -0.68 -17.19
CA ASP A 27 1.75 0.33 -18.22
C ASP A 27 3.10 0.10 -18.93
N THR A 28 4.13 -0.30 -18.19
CA THR A 28 5.48 -0.50 -18.76
C THR A 28 5.94 -1.95 -18.81
N GLN A 29 5.20 -2.90 -18.21
CA GLN A 29 5.59 -4.31 -18.06
C GLN A 29 6.94 -4.50 -17.33
N GLN A 30 7.41 -3.47 -16.61
CA GLN A 30 8.58 -3.59 -15.77
C GLN A 30 8.25 -4.38 -14.50
N THR A 31 9.16 -5.27 -14.12
CA THR A 31 9.08 -6.08 -12.92
C THR A 31 10.03 -5.56 -11.85
N HIS A 32 9.53 -5.42 -10.62
CA HIS A 32 10.30 -5.00 -9.46
C HIS A 32 10.23 -6.05 -8.36
N GLY A 33 11.38 -6.61 -7.99
CA GLY A 33 11.51 -7.49 -6.84
C GLY A 33 11.40 -6.69 -5.54
N VAL A 34 10.56 -7.14 -4.61
CA VAL A 34 10.38 -6.49 -3.30
C VAL A 34 10.13 -7.53 -2.22
N THR A 35 10.72 -7.30 -1.04
CA THR A 35 10.38 -8.04 0.16
C THR A 35 9.08 -7.47 0.75
N ALA A 36 7.99 -8.22 0.67
CA ALA A 36 6.65 -7.78 1.10
C ALA A 36 6.29 -8.35 2.47
N LEU A 37 5.57 -7.58 3.29
CA LEU A 37 5.06 -8.07 4.59
C LEU A 37 3.76 -8.85 4.40
N LEU A 38 3.73 -10.14 4.76
CA LEU A 38 2.49 -10.90 4.81
C LEU A 38 1.70 -10.52 6.07
N ASN A 39 0.61 -9.79 5.89
CA ASN A 39 -0.21 -9.27 6.99
C ASN A 39 -1.65 -9.77 6.88
N SER A 40 -2.00 -10.79 7.68
CA SER A 40 -3.37 -11.34 7.74
C SER A 40 -4.42 -10.35 8.25
N ARG A 41 -3.99 -9.22 8.83
CA ARG A 41 -4.89 -8.17 9.33
C ARG A 41 -5.03 -6.97 8.39
N ALA A 42 -4.41 -7.01 7.21
CA ALA A 42 -4.63 -6.03 6.16
C ALA A 42 -5.79 -6.46 5.27
N THR A 43 -6.73 -5.55 4.98
CA THR A 43 -7.88 -5.85 4.12
C THR A 43 -7.60 -5.60 2.63
N GLY A 44 -6.33 -5.56 2.24
CA GLY A 44 -5.88 -5.24 0.88
C GLY A 44 -4.36 -5.26 0.74
N LEU A 45 -3.90 -4.99 -0.48
CA LEU A 45 -2.47 -4.82 -0.80
C LEU A 45 -2.11 -3.34 -0.74
N PHE A 46 -0.94 -3.04 -0.20
CA PHE A 46 -0.48 -1.67 0.00
C PHE A 46 0.99 -1.55 -0.38
N LEU A 47 1.32 -0.45 -1.04
CA LEU A 47 2.70 -0.10 -1.38
C LEU A 47 3.15 1.11 -0.56
N ASN A 48 4.44 1.14 -0.23
CA ASN A 48 5.05 2.29 0.42
C ASN A 48 5.18 3.44 -0.60
N SER A 49 4.86 4.67 -0.20
CA SER A 49 5.05 5.86 -1.05
C SER A 49 6.50 6.05 -1.48
N GLU A 50 7.47 5.67 -0.65
CA GLU A 50 8.88 5.73 -1.05
C GLU A 50 9.22 4.72 -2.15
N PHE A 51 8.57 3.54 -2.15
CA PHE A 51 8.74 2.57 -3.23
C PHE A 51 8.23 3.13 -4.57
N VAL A 52 7.06 3.78 -4.54
CA VAL A 52 6.49 4.46 -5.72
C VAL A 52 7.45 5.51 -6.26
N LYS A 53 8.01 6.35 -5.38
CA LYS A 53 8.96 7.41 -5.76
C LYS A 53 10.25 6.85 -6.33
N CYS A 54 10.87 5.89 -5.65
CA CYS A 54 12.15 5.32 -6.06
C CYS A 54 12.09 4.64 -7.43
N HIS A 55 10.96 4.00 -7.76
CA HIS A 55 10.78 3.31 -9.04
C HIS A 55 10.01 4.16 -10.08
N SER A 56 9.70 5.41 -9.77
CA SER A 56 8.96 6.33 -10.65
C SER A 56 7.67 5.71 -11.21
N LEU A 57 6.94 4.97 -10.38
CA LEU A 57 5.73 4.27 -10.82
C LEU A 57 4.65 5.27 -11.22
N MET A 58 4.00 5.02 -12.35
CA MET A 58 2.87 5.83 -12.79
C MET A 58 1.71 5.68 -11.80
N MET A 59 1.23 6.80 -11.27
CA MET A 59 0.06 6.84 -10.39
C MET A 59 -1.07 7.65 -11.00
N GLN A 60 -2.29 7.14 -10.87
CA GLN A 60 -3.51 7.88 -11.18
C GLN A 60 -4.13 8.41 -9.88
N PRO A 61 -4.46 9.72 -9.79
CA PRO A 61 -5.14 10.24 -8.62
C PRO A 61 -6.53 9.62 -8.47
N LEU A 62 -6.92 9.32 -7.24
CA LEU A 62 -8.25 8.83 -6.93
C LEU A 62 -9.26 9.99 -6.98
N PRO A 63 -10.48 9.78 -7.51
CA PRO A 63 -11.52 10.82 -7.53
C PRO A 63 -11.94 11.31 -6.13
N LYS A 64 -11.76 10.46 -5.11
CA LYS A 64 -12.00 10.78 -3.70
C LYS A 64 -10.93 10.09 -2.84
N PRO A 65 -10.44 10.72 -1.77
CA PRO A 65 -9.56 10.06 -0.81
C PRO A 65 -10.20 8.79 -0.24
N ILE A 66 -9.38 7.75 -0.04
CA ILE A 66 -9.77 6.55 0.70
C ILE A 66 -9.19 6.64 2.10
N LEU A 67 -10.02 6.44 3.12
CA LEU A 67 -9.58 6.51 4.51
C LEU A 67 -8.86 5.22 4.90
N VAL A 68 -7.64 5.34 5.42
CA VAL A 68 -6.86 4.21 5.95
C VAL A 68 -6.79 4.32 7.47
N TYR A 69 -7.35 3.33 8.15
CA TYR A 69 -7.35 3.25 9.60
C TYR A 69 -6.40 2.16 10.09
N ASN A 70 -5.78 2.40 11.23
CA ASN A 70 -5.20 1.31 12.03
C ASN A 70 -6.32 0.43 12.62
N ILE A 71 -5.98 -0.79 13.07
CA ILE A 71 -6.98 -1.70 13.71
C ILE A 71 -7.65 -1.09 14.94
N ASN A 72 -6.94 -0.24 15.67
CA ASN A 72 -7.50 0.54 16.78
C ASN A 72 -8.33 1.75 16.31
N ARG A 73 -8.68 1.82 15.02
CA ARG A 73 -9.43 2.89 14.34
C ARG A 73 -8.80 4.29 14.45
N THR A 74 -7.52 4.39 14.81
CA THR A 74 -6.80 5.66 14.66
C THR A 74 -6.52 5.94 13.17
N PRO A 75 -6.75 7.17 12.68
CA PRO A 75 -6.43 7.52 11.31
C PRO A 75 -4.92 7.37 11.06
N LYS A 76 -4.51 6.68 9.98
CA LYS A 76 -3.20 6.96 9.39
C LYS A 76 -3.30 8.26 8.60
N LYS A 77 -2.24 9.07 8.59
CA LYS A 77 -2.19 10.34 7.84
C LYS A 77 -2.76 10.17 6.43
N GLN A 78 -3.68 11.06 6.05
CA GLN A 78 -4.37 11.06 4.75
C GLN A 78 -3.36 11.05 3.60
N VAL A 79 -3.64 10.24 2.57
CA VAL A 79 -3.05 10.47 1.25
C VAL A 79 -3.76 11.71 0.68
N PRO A 80 -3.03 12.78 0.31
CA PRO A 80 -3.67 13.98 -0.22
C PRO A 80 -4.44 13.65 -1.50
N SER A 81 -5.67 14.14 -1.65
CA SER A 81 -6.23 14.34 -2.98
C SER A 81 -5.45 15.46 -3.66
N ALA A 82 -5.15 15.31 -4.95
CA ALA A 82 -4.62 16.40 -5.76
C ALA A 82 -5.58 17.61 -5.72
N PRO A 83 -5.08 18.86 -5.87
CA PRO A 83 -5.92 20.05 -5.96
C PRO A 83 -6.86 20.01 -7.17
#